data_AF-A0A084Q838-F1
#
_entry.id   AF-A0A084Q838-F1
#
_cell.length_a   1.000
_cell.length_b   1.000
_cell.length_c   1.000
_cell.angle_alpha   90.00
_cell.angle_beta   90.00
_cell.angle_gamma   90.00
#
_symmetry.space_group_name_H-M   'P 1'
#
loop_
_entity.id
_entity.type
_entity.pdbx_description
1 polymer ?
#
loop_
_entity_poly.entity_id
_entity_poly.type
_entity_poly.pdbx_seq_one_letter_code
_entity_poly.pdbx_strand_id
1 'polypeptide(L)'
;MATCTVRFDFFCGETKTLTYRHKISSSLITNATIAGKDARYNELFRKTAEPIMKKREGACLDAFQAPVCDSCGSPAGMVLQSPMSWLNGEGVGEPFIGVWVTPFCGKGRCETRLRPEVQEEMDENFQDNPRPVG
;
A
#
# COMPACT_ATOMS: atom_id res chain seq x y z
N MET A 1 1.72 10.91 23.39
CA MET A 1 0.86 10.63 22.20
C MET A 1 0.61 9.13 22.20
N ALA A 2 -0.65 8.70 22.12
CA ALA A 2 -0.97 7.28 22.10
C ALA A 2 -0.58 6.67 20.74
N THR A 3 0.03 5.48 20.77
CA THR A 3 0.44 4.75 19.57
C THR A 3 -0.19 3.36 19.57
N CYS A 4 -0.63 2.88 18.41
CA CYS A 4 -1.12 1.53 18.20
C CYS A 4 -0.15 0.75 17.30
N THR A 5 -0.09 -0.57 17.48
CA THR A 5 0.61 -1.44 16.52
C THR A 5 -0.35 -1.76 15.38
N VAL A 6 0.07 -1.50 14.16
CA VAL A 6 -0.68 -1.74 12.93
C VAL A 6 0.12 -2.63 12.00
N ARG A 7 -0.57 -3.54 11.32
CA ARG A 7 0.00 -4.43 10.33
C ARG A 7 0.11 -3.74 8.96
N PHE A 8 1.23 -3.91 8.28
CA PHE A 8 1.49 -3.44 6.92
C PHE A 8 1.70 -4.66 6.05
N ASP A 9 0.80 -4.90 5.11
CA ASP A 9 0.88 -6.00 4.15
C ASP A 9 1.28 -5.43 2.79
N PHE A 10 2.49 -5.77 2.34
CA PHE A 10 3.00 -5.35 1.04
C PHE A 10 2.74 -6.46 0.03
N PHE A 11 1.89 -6.19 -0.96
CA PHE A 11 1.58 -7.11 -2.06
C PHE A 11 2.63 -6.90 -3.17
N CYS A 12 3.76 -7.61 -3.07
CA CYS A 12 4.85 -7.53 -4.03
C CYS A 12 4.65 -8.61 -5.13
N GLY A 13 3.55 -8.50 -5.89
CA GLY A 13 3.14 -9.43 -6.96
C GLY A 13 2.05 -10.43 -6.53
N GLU A 14 1.65 -11.32 -7.44
CA GLU A 14 0.47 -12.21 -7.25
C GLU A 14 0.59 -13.20 -6.07
N THR A 15 1.80 -13.57 -5.67
CA THR A 15 2.02 -14.68 -4.72
C THR A 15 2.84 -14.31 -3.49
N LYS A 16 3.36 -13.07 -3.42
CA LYS A 16 4.25 -12.66 -2.32
C LYS A 16 3.70 -11.47 -1.57
N THR A 17 3.32 -11.73 -0.33
CA THR A 17 2.96 -10.71 0.65
C THR A 17 4.04 -10.62 1.72
N LEU A 18 4.60 -9.42 1.89
CA LEU A 18 5.53 -9.14 2.99
C LEU A 18 4.77 -8.41 4.10
N THR A 19 4.63 -9.07 5.25
CA THR A 19 3.92 -8.52 6.41
C THR A 19 4.89 -7.93 7.43
N TYR A 20 4.64 -6.68 7.83
CA TYR A 20 5.40 -6.00 8.87
C TYR A 20 4.47 -5.38 9.91
N ARG A 21 4.91 -5.29 11.16
CA ARG A 21 4.18 -4.58 12.21
C ARG A 21 4.90 -3.29 12.59
N HIS A 22 4.17 -2.19 12.61
CA HIS A 22 4.70 -0.87 12.90
C HIS A 22 3.84 -0.14 13.93
N LYS A 23 4.50 0.57 14.85
CA LYS A 23 3.79 1.47 15.77
C LYS A 23 3.46 2.77 15.03
N ILE A 24 2.19 3.14 14.98
CA ILE A 24 1.71 4.38 14.37
C ILE A 24 0.87 5.17 15.36
N SER A 25 0.59 6.44 15.05
CA SER A 25 -0.29 7.27 15.89
C SER A 25 -1.70 6.68 15.94
N SER A 26 -2.27 6.54 17.13
CA SER A 26 -3.65 6.04 17.28
C SER A 26 -4.69 6.99 16.66
N SER A 27 -4.31 8.24 16.38
CA SER A 27 -5.15 9.20 15.65
C SER A 27 -5.43 8.81 14.20
N LEU A 28 -4.74 7.80 13.66
CA LEU A 28 -5.02 7.22 12.35
C LEU A 28 -6.10 6.13 12.41
N ILE A 29 -6.43 5.63 13.61
CA ILE A 29 -7.59 4.75 13.77
C ILE A 29 -8.82 5.64 13.79
N THR A 30 -9.61 5.58 12.73
CA THR A 30 -10.78 6.44 12.52
C THR A 30 -11.91 5.66 11.87
N ASN A 31 -13.06 6.28 11.66
CA ASN A 31 -14.15 5.65 10.91
C ASN A 31 -13.80 5.59 9.41
N ALA A 32 -14.15 4.50 8.73
CA ALA A 32 -13.90 4.28 7.30
C ALA A 32 -14.37 5.45 6.42
N THR A 33 -15.45 6.11 6.83
CA THR A 33 -16.08 7.23 6.13
C THR A 33 -15.23 8.49 6.05
N ILE A 34 -14.18 8.61 6.88
CA ILE A 34 -13.28 9.76 6.95
C ILE A 34 -12.09 9.58 5.99
N ALA A 35 -11.68 8.34 5.71
CA ALA A 35 -10.60 8.04 4.80
C ALA A 35 -10.92 8.56 3.38
N GLY A 36 -9.96 9.25 2.75
CA GLY A 36 -10.15 9.86 1.43
C GLY A 36 -10.90 11.19 1.43
N LYS A 37 -11.76 11.47 2.42
CA LYS A 37 -12.56 12.72 2.49
C LYS A 37 -11.90 13.82 3.33
N ASP A 38 -11.19 13.46 4.38
CA ASP A 38 -10.53 14.42 5.27
C ASP A 38 -9.06 14.64 4.85
N ALA A 39 -8.75 15.88 4.45
CA ALA A 39 -7.41 16.25 4.00
C ALA A 39 -6.33 16.09 5.08
N ARG A 40 -6.68 16.34 6.36
CA ARG A 40 -5.76 16.23 7.49
C ARG A 40 -5.46 14.77 7.81
N TYR A 41 -6.47 13.90 7.73
CA TYR A 41 -6.29 12.46 7.83
C TYR A 41 -5.40 11.95 6.70
N ASN A 42 -5.68 12.32 5.45
CA ASN A 42 -4.89 11.90 4.29
C ASN A 42 -3.43 12.34 4.40
N GLU A 43 -3.17 13.56 4.87
CA GLU A 43 -1.81 14.04 5.10
C GLU A 43 -1.10 13.25 6.20
N LEU A 44 -1.77 12.99 7.33
CA LEU A 44 -1.21 12.22 8.43
C LEU A 44 -0.93 10.76 8.03
N PHE A 45 -1.84 10.17 7.26
CA PHE A 45 -1.70 8.83 6.72
C PHE A 45 -0.48 8.75 5.81
N ARG A 46 -0.36 9.67 4.83
CA ARG A 46 0.80 9.75 3.94
C ARG A 46 2.10 9.90 4.72
N LYS A 47 2.16 10.87 5.66
CA LYS A 47 3.35 11.11 6.51
C LYS A 47 3.78 9.88 7.32
N THR A 48 2.82 9.01 7.66
CA THR A 48 3.08 7.79 8.43
C THR A 48 3.49 6.62 7.54
N ALA A 49 2.80 6.42 6.41
CA ALA A 49 3.04 5.30 5.51
C ALA A 49 4.33 5.47 4.68
N GLU A 50 4.60 6.67 4.18
CA GLU A 50 5.72 6.98 3.29
C GLU A 50 7.10 6.52 3.82
N PRO A 51 7.52 6.82 5.06
CA PRO A 51 8.81 6.35 5.56
C PRO A 51 8.88 4.82 5.72
N ILE A 52 7.75 4.17 6.02
CA ILE A 52 7.66 2.71 6.15
C ILE A 52 7.79 2.08 4.76
N MET A 53 7.04 2.60 3.78
CA MET A 53 7.08 2.18 2.38
C MET A 53 8.49 2.28 1.80
N LYS A 54 9.14 3.45 1.95
CA LYS A 54 10.52 3.67 1.50
C LYS A 54 11.52 2.71 2.14
N LYS A 55 11.34 2.37 3.42
CA LYS A 55 12.20 1.40 4.11
C LYS A 55 12.04 -0.03 3.56
N ARG A 56 10.88 -0.36 2.98
CA ARG A 56 10.56 -1.71 2.46
C ARG A 56 10.68 -1.83 0.95
N GLU A 57 10.96 -0.73 0.25
CA GLU A 57 11.07 -0.68 -1.21
C GLU A 57 11.99 -1.76 -1.78
N GLY A 58 13.24 -1.84 -1.28
CA GLY A 58 14.21 -2.85 -1.73
C GLY A 58 13.76 -4.29 -1.47
N ALA A 59 13.14 -4.55 -0.31
CA ALA A 59 12.65 -5.89 0.02
C ALA A 59 11.51 -6.33 -0.91
N CYS A 60 10.64 -5.40 -1.34
CA CYS A 60 9.65 -5.73 -2.36
C CYS A 60 10.29 -5.92 -3.73
N LEU A 61 11.25 -5.10 -4.13
CA LEU A 61 11.93 -5.26 -5.41
C LEU A 61 12.59 -6.66 -5.53
N ASP A 62 13.24 -7.11 -4.46
CA ASP A 62 13.84 -8.45 -4.37
C ASP A 62 12.79 -9.58 -4.45
N ALA A 63 11.55 -9.31 -4.04
CA ALA A 63 10.48 -10.31 -4.06
C ALA A 63 10.06 -10.69 -5.50
N PHE A 64 10.13 -9.75 -6.45
CA PHE A 64 9.61 -9.91 -7.82
C PHE A 64 10.42 -10.82 -8.76
N GLN A 65 11.60 -11.30 -8.37
CA GLN A 65 12.44 -12.23 -9.17
C GLN A 65 12.55 -11.84 -10.66
N ALA A 66 13.49 -10.94 -10.98
CA ALA A 66 13.62 -10.30 -12.30
C ALA A 66 12.42 -9.39 -12.67
N PRO A 67 12.16 -8.34 -11.86
CA PRO A 67 11.05 -7.42 -12.09
C PRO A 67 11.12 -6.76 -13.47
N VAL A 68 9.98 -6.76 -14.17
CA VAL A 68 9.75 -6.00 -15.41
C VAL A 68 8.67 -4.96 -15.16
N CYS A 69 8.78 -3.80 -15.79
CA CYS A 69 7.83 -2.71 -15.64
C CYS A 69 6.47 -3.09 -16.24
N ASP A 70 5.43 -3.07 -15.43
CA ASP A 70 4.08 -3.49 -15.84
C ASP A 70 3.51 -2.66 -17.01
N SER A 71 4.03 -1.43 -17.19
CA SER A 71 3.60 -0.54 -18.28
C SER A 71 4.24 -0.84 -19.64
N CYS A 72 5.49 -1.34 -19.67
CA CYS A 72 6.25 -1.44 -20.93
C CYS A 72 7.17 -2.66 -21.07
N GLY A 73 7.19 -3.56 -20.09
CA GLY A 73 7.99 -4.79 -20.09
C GLY A 73 9.50 -4.59 -19.99
N SER A 74 10.00 -3.35 -19.89
CA SER A 74 11.42 -3.08 -19.66
C SER A 74 11.85 -3.54 -18.26
N PRO A 75 13.12 -3.89 -18.02
CA PRO A 75 13.61 -4.18 -16.68
C PRO A 75 13.23 -3.07 -15.69
N ALA A 76 12.67 -3.45 -14.55
CA ALA A 76 12.29 -2.54 -13.48
C ALA A 76 13.37 -2.59 -12.38
N GLY A 77 13.89 -1.42 -12.02
CA GLY A 77 14.83 -1.26 -10.90
C GLY A 77 14.21 -0.54 -9.70
N MET A 78 12.92 -0.22 -9.78
CA MET A 78 12.16 0.52 -8.78
C MET A 78 10.78 -0.12 -8.63
N VAL A 79 10.07 0.29 -7.60
CA VAL A 79 8.66 -0.06 -7.42
C VAL A 79 7.82 1.18 -7.18
N LEU A 80 6.60 1.20 -7.71
CA LEU A 80 5.55 2.10 -7.27
C LEU A 80 4.81 1.43 -6.12
N GLN A 81 4.58 2.18 -5.04
CA GLN A 81 3.89 1.68 -3.86
C GLN A 81 2.65 2.54 -3.61
N SER A 82 1.51 1.89 -3.46
CA SER A 82 0.20 2.53 -3.30
C SER A 82 -0.46 2.03 -2.01
N PRO A 83 -0.44 2.84 -0.92
CA PRO A 83 -0.96 2.44 0.37
C PRO A 83 -2.47 2.66 0.48
N MET A 84 -3.14 1.74 1.18
CA MET A 84 -4.58 1.78 1.45
C MET A 84 -4.83 1.48 2.92
N SER A 85 -5.79 2.18 3.52
CA SER A 85 -6.06 2.10 4.95
C SER A 85 -7.28 1.26 5.28
N TRP A 86 -7.09 0.19 6.07
CA TRP A 86 -8.14 -0.52 6.82
C TRP A 86 -8.00 -0.26 8.31
N LEU A 87 -7.93 1.02 8.66
CA LEU A 87 -7.77 1.49 10.04
C LEU A 87 -9.12 1.82 10.69
N ASN A 88 -10.15 1.06 10.32
CA ASN A 88 -11.50 1.27 10.78
C ASN A 88 -11.61 0.83 12.24
N GLY A 89 -11.94 1.76 13.14
CA GLY A 89 -12.09 1.49 14.57
C GLY A 89 -13.25 0.56 14.94
N GLU A 90 -14.11 0.21 13.98
CA GLU A 90 -15.38 -0.52 14.20
C GLU A 90 -15.42 -1.90 13.51
N GLY A 91 -14.32 -2.38 12.91
CA GLY A 91 -14.28 -3.65 12.17
C GLY A 91 -13.95 -4.88 13.02
N VAL A 92 -14.45 -6.05 12.60
CA VAL A 92 -14.02 -7.37 13.11
C VAL A 92 -12.64 -7.70 12.50
N GLY A 93 -11.54 -7.26 13.13
CA GLY A 93 -10.18 -7.60 12.70
C GLY A 93 -9.07 -6.70 13.27
N GLU A 94 -7.81 -7.14 13.15
CA GLU A 94 -6.62 -6.32 13.44
C GLU A 94 -6.53 -5.17 12.41
N PRO A 95 -6.40 -3.89 12.82
CA PRO A 95 -6.26 -2.78 11.89
C PRO A 95 -4.98 -2.93 11.07
N PHE A 96 -5.09 -2.75 9.76
CA PHE A 96 -3.96 -2.92 8.85
C PHE A 96 -3.95 -1.91 7.69
N ILE A 97 -2.78 -1.77 7.08
CA ILE A 97 -2.53 -0.99 5.87
C ILE A 97 -2.06 -1.98 4.80
N GLY A 98 -2.79 -2.05 3.70
CA GLY A 98 -2.33 -2.75 2.51
C GLY A 98 -1.48 -1.82 1.66
N VAL A 99 -0.41 -2.33 1.05
CA VAL A 99 0.42 -1.58 0.12
C VAL A 99 0.53 -2.39 -1.16
N TRP A 100 -0.14 -1.94 -2.21
CA TRP A 100 0.04 -2.51 -3.54
C TRP A 100 1.40 -2.08 -4.09
N VAL A 101 2.18 -3.03 -4.59
CA VAL A 101 3.51 -2.76 -5.09
C VAL A 101 3.63 -3.21 -6.54
N THR A 102 4.06 -2.31 -7.40
CA THR A 102 4.08 -2.47 -8.85
C THR A 102 5.49 -2.21 -9.35
N PRO A 103 6.16 -3.17 -10.03
CA PRO A 103 7.47 -2.93 -10.61
C PRO A 103 7.45 -1.78 -11.63
N PHE A 104 8.46 -0.93 -11.56
CA PHE A 104 8.51 0.30 -12.33
C PHE A 104 9.92 0.59 -12.89
N CYS A 105 9.97 1.06 -14.15
CA CYS A 105 11.23 1.32 -14.85
C CYS A 105 11.81 2.74 -14.63
N GLY A 106 11.21 3.58 -13.77
CA GLY A 106 11.69 4.94 -13.52
C GLY A 106 11.31 5.98 -14.57
N LYS A 107 10.64 5.58 -15.67
CA LYS A 107 10.22 6.52 -16.74
C LYS A 107 8.91 7.19 -16.38
N GLY A 108 8.89 8.52 -16.31
CA GLY A 108 7.69 9.30 -15.96
C GLY A 108 6.44 8.94 -16.79
N ARG A 109 6.59 8.63 -18.09
CA ARG A 109 5.47 8.16 -18.93
C ARG A 109 4.79 6.88 -18.40
N CYS A 110 5.58 5.97 -17.85
CA CYS A 110 5.08 4.73 -17.28
C CYS A 110 4.48 4.98 -15.90
N GLU A 111 5.01 5.93 -15.13
CA GLU A 111 4.43 6.33 -13.85
C GLU A 111 3.05 6.96 -14.01
N THR A 112 2.90 7.90 -14.95
CA THR A 112 1.63 8.55 -15.26
C THR A 112 0.56 7.55 -15.69
N ARG A 113 0.97 6.44 -16.31
CA ARG A 113 0.08 5.38 -16.73
C ARG A 113 -0.26 4.40 -15.60
N LEU A 114 0.76 3.96 -14.85
CA LEU A 114 0.59 2.95 -13.79
C LEU A 114 -0.16 3.50 -12.57
N ARG A 115 0.03 4.77 -12.20
CA ARG A 115 -0.61 5.31 -10.98
C ARG A 115 -2.13 5.25 -11.01
N PRO A 116 -2.82 5.66 -12.10
CA PRO A 116 -4.25 5.47 -12.24
C PRO A 116 -4.66 4.00 -12.33
N GLU A 117 -3.95 3.18 -13.13
CA GLU A 117 -4.25 1.75 -13.30
C GLU A 117 -4.23 1.02 -11.96
N VAL A 118 -3.22 1.29 -11.11
CA VAL A 118 -3.13 0.73 -9.77
C VAL A 118 -4.25 1.23 -8.86
N GLN A 119 -4.68 2.49 -8.98
CA GLN A 119 -5.81 3.01 -8.20
C GLN A 119 -7.13 2.32 -8.57
N GLU A 120 -7.37 2.11 -9.86
CA GLU A 120 -8.55 1.41 -10.36
C GLU A 120 -8.57 -0.05 -9.92
N GLU A 121 -7.46 -0.78 -10.11
CA GLU A 121 -7.33 -2.18 -9.68
C GLU A 121 -7.52 -2.36 -8.17
N MET A 122 -7.04 -1.38 -7.39
CA MET A 122 -7.22 -1.35 -5.94
C MET A 122 -8.68 -1.06 -5.54
N ASP A 123 -9.38 -0.18 -6.25
CA ASP A 123 -10.79 0.10 -5.98
C ASP A 123 -11.67 -1.12 -6.32
N GLU A 124 -11.37 -1.84 -7.41
CA GLU A 124 -12.11 -3.03 -7.84
C GLU A 124 -11.87 -4.24 -6.92
N ASN A 125 -10.61 -4.63 -6.68
CA ASN A 125 -10.29 -5.86 -5.95
C ASN A 125 -10.65 -5.80 -4.46
N PHE A 126 -10.62 -4.60 -3.87
CA PHE A 126 -10.84 -4.44 -2.44
C PHE A 126 -12.26 -3.99 -2.06
N GLN A 127 -13.13 -3.66 -3.04
CA GLN A 127 -14.58 -3.56 -2.82
C GLN A 127 -15.23 -4.95 -2.70
N ASP A 128 -14.77 -5.94 -3.47
CA ASP A 128 -15.38 -7.28 -3.49
C ASP A 128 -14.81 -8.28 -2.47
N ASN A 129 -13.60 -8.06 -1.91
CA ASN A 129 -13.00 -9.05 -1.01
C ASN A 129 -12.13 -8.43 0.11
N PRO A 130 -12.70 -8.07 1.28
CA PRO A 130 -11.99 -7.36 2.34
C PRO A 130 -11.04 -8.24 3.19
N ARG A 131 -10.73 -9.48 2.79
CA ARG A 131 -9.84 -10.37 3.56
C ARG A 131 -8.98 -11.27 2.67
N PRO A 132 -7.77 -11.64 3.12
CA PRO A 132 -7.00 -12.69 2.49
C PRO A 132 -7.75 -14.02 2.70
N VAL A 133 -7.98 -14.75 1.62
CA VAL A 133 -8.23 -16.19 1.71
C VAL A 133 -6.95 -16.80 2.29
N GLY A 134 -7.11 -17.51 3.41
CA GLY A 134 -6.02 -18.03 4.23
C GLY A 134 -5.20 -19.14 3.60
#